data_AF-X0TR00-F1
#
_entry.id   AF-X0TR00-F1
#
_cell.length_a   1.000
_cell.length_b   1.000
_cell.length_c   1.000
_cell.angle_alpha   90.00
_cell.angle_beta   90.00
_cell.angle_gamma   90.00
#
_symmetry.space_group_name_H-M   'P 1'
#
loop_
_entity.id
_entity.type
_entity.pdbx_description
1 polymer ?
#
loop_
_entity_poly.entity_id
_entity_poly.type
_entity_poly.pdbx_seq_one_letter_code
_entity_poly.pdbx_strand_id
1 'polypeptide(L)' 'NNEQRVACEVLIVTNAAKNIIRRKGGFFLRTVIETGKKHGMITMAESINVLLEAGTISEGVATSILANYK' A
#
# COMPACT_ATOMS: atom_id res chain seq x y z
N ASN A 1 2.69 15.45 -21.38
CA ASN A 1 3.68 15.62 -20.29
C ASN A 1 4.06 14.27 -19.75
N ASN A 2 5.36 13.96 -19.69
CA ASN A 2 5.91 12.68 -19.24
C ASN A 2 6.09 12.68 -17.71
N GLU A 3 5.05 13.10 -16.97
CA GLU A 3 5.13 13.25 -15.53
C GLU A 3 4.80 11.93 -14.83
N GLN A 4 5.59 11.57 -13.81
CA GLN A 4 5.36 10.42 -12.96
C GLN A 4 4.62 10.83 -11.69
N ARG A 5 3.87 9.90 -11.10
CA ARG A 5 3.18 10.06 -9.81
C ARG A 5 3.65 8.94 -8.88
N VAL A 6 3.81 9.27 -7.60
CA VAL A 6 4.28 8.32 -6.59
C VAL A 6 3.08 7.60 -5.99
N ALA A 7 3.08 6.27 -6.10
CA ALA A 7 2.27 5.38 -5.26
C ALA A 7 3.20 4.72 -4.22
N CYS A 8 2.73 4.55 -2.99
CA CYS A 8 3.53 3.92 -1.95
C CYS A 8 2.68 3.07 -0.99
N GLU A 9 3.30 2.02 -0.45
CA GLU A 9 2.79 1.30 0.71
C GLU A 9 3.42 1.88 1.98
N VAL A 10 2.62 2.08 3.02
CA VAL A 10 3.07 2.66 4.29
C VAL A 10 2.70 1.74 5.44
N LEU A 11 3.74 1.24 6.13
CA LEU A 11 3.63 0.55 7.42
C LEU A 11 4.08 1.50 8.53
N ILE A 12 3.23 1.71 9.54
CA ILE A 12 3.59 2.46 10.76
C ILE A 12 3.89 1.48 11.89
N VAL A 13 5.05 1.63 12.52
CA VAL A 13 5.60 0.66 13.47
C VAL A 13 4.98 0.83 14.87
N THR A 14 3.72 0.40 15.00
CA THR A 14 2.99 0.32 16.28
C THR A 14 3.53 -0.79 17.18
N ASN A 15 3.11 -0.85 18.45
CA ASN A 15 3.48 -1.95 19.36
C ASN A 15 3.04 -3.33 18.83
N ALA A 16 1.86 -3.41 18.18
CA ALA A 16 1.38 -4.63 17.54
C ALA A 16 2.28 -5.03 16.35
N ALA A 17 2.62 -4.08 15.47
CA ALA A 17 3.52 -4.31 14.35
C ALA A 17 4.91 -4.77 14.82
N LYS A 18 5.48 -4.10 15.84
CA LYS A 18 6.75 -4.51 16.47
C LYS A 18 6.70 -5.95 17.01
N ASN A 19 5.61 -6.34 17.66
CA ASN A 19 5.42 -7.70 18.17
C ASN A 19 5.39 -8.73 17.04
N ILE A 20 4.71 -8.41 15.93
CA ILE A 20 4.63 -9.29 14.77
C ILE A 20 5.99 -9.45 14.10
N ILE A 21 6.71 -8.34 13.85
CA ILE A 21 8.08 -8.35 13.29
C ILE A 21 8.99 -9.25 14.12
N ARG A 22 8.94 -9.13 15.46
CA ARG A 22 9.79 -9.93 16.36
C ARG A 22 9.44 -11.42 16.41
N ARG A 23 8.16 -11.80 16.25
CA ARG A 23 7.68 -13.15 16.64
C ARG A 23 7.15 -14.01 15.50
N LYS A 24 6.65 -13.43 14.41
CA LYS A 24 5.82 -14.16 13.42
C LYS A 24 6.29 -14.02 11.97
N GLY A 25 7.39 -13.31 11.71
CA GLY A 25 7.91 -13.10 10.36
C GLY A 25 7.04 -12.18 9.49
N GLY A 26 7.52 -11.87 8.28
CA GLY A 26 6.96 -10.84 7.40
C GLY A 26 5.56 -11.11 6.84
N PHE A 27 5.11 -12.38 6.80
CA PHE A 27 3.84 -12.76 6.16
C PHE A 27 2.59 -12.11 6.79
N PHE A 28 2.66 -11.71 8.06
CA PHE A 28 1.55 -11.03 8.73
C PHE A 28 1.56 -9.50 8.54
N LEU A 29 2.61 -8.93 7.96
CA LEU A 29 2.72 -7.47 7.82
C LEU A 29 1.70 -6.90 6.85
N ARG A 30 1.33 -7.63 5.79
CA ARG A 30 0.26 -7.21 4.88
C ARG A 30 -1.07 -7.00 5.62
N THR A 31 -1.48 -7.96 6.45
CA THR A 31 -2.69 -7.82 7.28
C THR A 31 -2.59 -6.67 8.29
N VAL A 32 -1.40 -6.39 8.81
CA VAL A 32 -1.17 -5.23 9.70
C VAL A 32 -1.42 -3.92 8.95
N ILE A 33 -0.97 -3.79 7.71
CA ILE A 33 -1.17 -2.60 6.88
C ILE A 33 -2.66 -2.47 6.52
N GLU A 34 -3.28 -3.56 6.04
CA GLU A 34 -4.72 -3.60 5.68
C GLU A 34 -5.64 -3.17 6.83
N THR A 35 -5.33 -3.57 8.06
CA THR A 35 -6.11 -3.21 9.26
C THR A 35 -5.63 -1.94 9.96
N GLY A 36 -4.50 -1.37 9.51
CA GLY A 36 -3.78 -0.28 10.14
C GLY A 36 -4.21 1.12 9.70
N LYS A 37 -5.23 1.25 8.84
CA LYS A 37 -5.65 2.52 8.22
C LYS A 37 -5.88 3.67 9.21
N LYS A 38 -6.47 3.38 10.38
CA LYS A 38 -6.70 4.36 11.45
C LYS A 38 -5.41 4.97 12.03
N HIS A 39 -4.27 4.30 11.82
CA HIS A 39 -2.95 4.77 12.22
C HIS A 39 -2.22 5.52 11.10
N GLY A 40 -2.81 5.65 9.91
CA GLY A 40 -2.19 6.26 8.73
C GLY A 40 -1.45 5.26 7.82
N MET A 41 -1.68 3.96 8.00
CA MET A 41 -1.15 2.94 7.09
C MET A 41 -1.96 2.91 5.79
N ILE A 42 -1.31 2.54 4.69
CA ILE A 42 -1.95 2.42 3.38
C ILE A 42 -1.32 1.25 2.64
N THR A 43 -2.14 0.41 2.02
CA THR A 43 -1.66 -0.62 1.08
C THR A 43 -1.25 0.02 -0.24
N MET A 44 -0.35 -0.60 -1.02
CA MET A 44 -0.04 -0.10 -2.37
C MET A 44 -1.30 -0.02 -3.25
N ALA A 45 -2.21 -0.99 -3.12
CA ALA A 45 -3.45 -1.02 -3.89
C ALA A 45 -4.33 0.20 -3.61
N GLU A 46 -4.49 0.58 -2.34
CA GLU A 46 -5.19 1.81 -1.96
C GLU A 46 -4.47 3.05 -2.52
N SER A 47 -3.13 3.12 -2.44
CA SER A 47 -2.37 4.24 -2.98
C SER A 47 -2.54 4.40 -4.50
N ILE A 48 -2.59 3.31 -5.26
CA ILE A 48 -2.82 3.33 -6.71
C ILE A 48 -4.25 3.76 -7.02
N ASN A 49 -5.24 3.24 -6.29
CA ASN A 49 -6.64 3.58 -6.49
C ASN A 49 -6.91 5.07 -6.26
N VAL A 50 -6.29 5.68 -5.24
CA VAL A 50 -6.38 7.13 -5.01
C VAL A 50 -5.88 7.93 -6.21
N LEU A 51 -4.75 7.52 -6.82
CA LEU A 51 -4.21 8.20 -8.01
C LEU A 51 -5.13 8.04 -9.23
N LEU A 52 -5.74 6.86 -9.38
CA LEU A 52 -6.68 6.55 -10.46
C LEU A 52 -7.97 7.35 -10.32
N GLU A 53 -8.57 7.38 -9.12
CA GLU A 53 -9.77 8.15 -8.80
C GLU A 53 -9.54 9.66 -8.99
N ALA A 54 -8.33 10.15 -8.69
CA ALA A 54 -7.93 11.53 -8.94
C ALA A 54 -7.65 11.84 -10.43
N GLY A 55 -7.72 10.85 -11.33
CA GLY A 55 -7.42 11.01 -12.76
C GLY A 55 -5.95 11.33 -13.06
N THR A 56 -5.05 11.07 -12.11
CA THR A 56 -3.61 11.39 -12.25
C THR A 56 -2.79 10.28 -12.91
N ILE A 57 -3.36 9.07 -13.00
CA ILE A 57 -2.86 7.94 -13.77
C ILE A 57 -4.01 7.33 -14.60
N SER A 58 -3.68 6.60 -15.67
CA SER A 58 -4.68 5.90 -16.47
C SER A 58 -5.01 4.51 -15.90
N GLU A 59 -6.17 3.98 -16.27
CA GLU A 59 -6.60 2.62 -15.89
C GLU A 59 -5.62 1.54 -16.36
N GLY A 60 -5.04 1.70 -17.57
CA GLY A 60 -4.02 0.77 -18.09
C GLY A 60 -2.76 0.75 -17.23
N VAL A 61 -2.32 1.91 -16.72
CA VAL A 61 -1.17 2.00 -15.79
C VAL A 61 -1.53 1.33 -14.46
N ALA A 62 -2.69 1.64 -13.89
CA ALA A 62 -3.14 1.03 -12.64
C ALA A 62 -3.22 -0.51 -12.75
N THR A 63 -3.80 -1.02 -13.83
CA THR A 63 -3.95 -2.47 -14.10
C THR A 63 -2.61 -3.17 -14.22
N SER A 64 -1.66 -2.58 -14.96
CA SER A 64 -0.32 -3.13 -15.16
C SER A 64 0.45 -3.24 -13.84
N ILE A 65 0.36 -2.24 -12.96
CA ILE A 65 1.04 -2.25 -11.67
C ILE A 65 0.37 -3.25 -10.72
N LEU A 66 -0.96 -3.21 -10.59
CA LEU A 66 -1.71 -4.08 -9.68
C LEU A 66 -1.60 -5.57 -10.03
N ALA A 67 -1.39 -5.92 -11.31
CA ALA A 67 -1.16 -7.30 -11.73
C ALA A 67 0.08 -7.93 -11.05
N ASN A 68 1.09 -7.13 -10.73
CA ASN A 68 2.33 -7.58 -10.10
C ASN A 68 2.31 -7.49 -8.56
N TYR A 69 1.23 -6.95 -7.98
CA TYR A 69 1.11 -6.68 -6.54
C TYR A 69 0.13 -7.63 -5.83
N LYS A 70 -0.32 -8.70 -6.50
CA LYS A 70 -1.25 -9.68 -5.91
C LYS A 70 -0.57 -10.61 -4.91
#